data_AF-A0AAF1BAI8-F1
#
_entry.id   AF-A0AAF1BAI8-F1
#
_cell.length_a   1.000
_cell.length_b   1.000
_cell.length_c   1.000
_cell.angle_alpha   90.00
_cell.angle_beta   90.00
_cell.angle_gamma   90.00
#
_symmetry.space_group_name_H-M   'P 1'
#
loop_
_entity.id
_entity.type
_entity.pdbx_description
1 polymer ?
#
loop_
_entity_poly.entity_id
_entity_poly.type
_entity_poly.pdbx_seq_one_letter_code
_entity_poly.pdbx_strand_id
1 'polypeptide(L)' 'MGINNINQQVCGGCRTILLYPRGAANVYCAVCNVVTTVPPPASSVLCVMCHYY' A
#
# COMPACT_ATOMS: atom_id res chain seq x y z
N MET A 1 -20.92 8.55 11.41
CA MET A 1 -20.35 7.84 10.24
C MET A 1 -18.87 8.22 10.20
N GLY A 2 -18.02 7.55 10.98
CA GLY A 2 -16.63 7.95 11.20
C GLY A 2 -15.66 7.09 10.40
N ILE A 3 -14.80 7.73 9.61
CA ILE A 3 -13.69 7.12 8.87
C ILE A 3 -12.57 6.66 9.83
N ASN A 4 -12.82 5.61 10.63
CA ASN A 4 -11.84 5.07 11.60
C ASN A 4 -10.97 3.94 11.04
N ASN A 5 -10.70 3.96 9.74
CA ASN A 5 -9.97 2.90 9.05
C ASN A 5 -8.82 3.47 8.21
N ILE A 6 -8.09 4.45 8.72
CA ILE A 6 -6.92 5.02 8.05
C ILE A 6 -5.69 4.11 8.22
N ASN A 7 -5.05 3.78 7.11
CA ASN A 7 -3.76 3.11 7.01
C ASN A 7 -2.67 4.14 6.63
N GLN A 8 -1.42 3.79 6.91
CA GLN A 8 -0.26 4.63 6.63
C GLN A 8 0.73 3.87 5.76
N GLN A 9 1.32 4.54 4.78
CA GLN A 9 2.37 3.96 3.94
C GLN A 9 3.41 5.03 3.61
N VAL A 10 4.68 4.65 3.65
CA VAL A 10 5.79 5.52 3.28
C VAL A 10 5.96 5.51 1.76
N CYS A 11 6.05 6.68 1.15
CA CYS A 11 6.34 6.81 -0.28
C CYS A 11 7.76 6.32 -0.60
N GLY A 12 7.91 5.46 -1.60
CA GLY A 12 9.24 5.01 -2.07
C GLY A 12 10.10 6.12 -2.68
N GLY A 13 9.49 7.17 -3.25
CA GLY A 13 10.21 8.27 -3.90
C GLY A 13 10.61 9.38 -2.93
N CYS A 14 9.64 9.96 -2.23
CA CYS A 14 9.86 11.14 -1.38
C CYS A 14 9.85 10.84 0.13
N ARG A 15 9.72 9.57 0.55
CA ARG A 15 9.69 9.13 1.96
C ARG A 15 8.65 9.82 2.86
N THR A 16 7.70 10.52 2.27
CA THR A 16 6.53 11.09 2.97
C THR A 16 5.58 9.98 3.40
N ILE A 17 4.96 10.14 4.57
CA ILE A 17 3.88 9.29 5.05
C ILE A 17 2.58 9.69 4.35
N LEU A 18 2.01 8.78 3.57
CA LEU A 18 0.67 8.92 3.02
C LEU A 18 -0.33 8.25 3.96
N LEU A 19 -1.35 9.01 4.37
CA LEU A 19 -2.52 8.47 5.05
C LEU A 19 -3.62 8.19 4.03
N TYR A 20 -4.19 7.00 4.09
CA TYR A 20 -5.24 6.60 3.16
C TYR A 20 -6.27 5.69 3.84
N PRO A 21 -7.54 5.71 3.42
CA PRO A 21 -8.54 4.81 3.95
C PRO A 21 -8.27 3.37 3.51
N ARG A 22 -8.42 2.43 4.45
CA ARG A 22 -8.31 0.99 4.23
C ARG A 22 -9.34 0.57 3.18
N GLY A 23 -8.85 0.05 2.06
CA GLY A 23 -9.65 -0.27 0.87
C GLY A 23 -9.05 0.28 -0.43
N ALA A 24 -8.13 1.26 -0.35
CA ALA A 24 -7.38 1.68 -1.52
C ALA A 24 -6.33 0.63 -1.90
N ALA A 25 -6.45 0.06 -3.10
CA ALA A 25 -5.44 -0.86 -3.67
C ALA A 25 -4.18 -0.11 -4.13
N ASN A 26 -4.35 1.15 -4.53
CA ASN A 26 -3.27 2.02 -5.02
C ASN A 26 -3.36 3.35 -4.29
N VAL A 27 -2.21 3.85 -3.81
CA VAL A 27 -2.11 5.16 -3.17
C VAL A 27 -1.19 6.04 -3.98
N TYR A 28 -1.69 7.22 -4.35
CA TYR A 28 -0.90 8.24 -5.02
C TYR A 28 -0.28 9.17 -3.99
N CYS A 29 1.01 9.43 -4.12
CA CYS A 29 1.67 10.40 -3.27
C CYS A 29 1.28 11.82 -3.69
N ALA A 30 0.55 12.54 -2.83
CA ALA A 30 0.19 13.94 -3.09
C ALA A 30 1.42 14.87 -3.27
N VAL A 31 2.59 14.45 -2.78
CA VAL A 31 3.85 15.21 -2.87
C VAL A 31 4.58 14.99 -4.20
N CYS A 32 4.92 13.74 -4.52
CA CYS A 32 5.75 13.40 -5.68
C CYS A 32 4.98 12.70 -6.81
N ASN A 33 3.65 12.57 -6.70
CA ASN A 33 2.76 11.85 -7.63
C ASN A 33 3.13 10.38 -7.90
N VAL A 34 4.03 9.82 -7.09
CA VAL A 34 4.44 8.41 -7.19
C VAL A 34 3.29 7.50 -6.79
N VAL A 35 2.98 6.55 -7.66
CA VAL A 35 2.01 5.48 -7.40
C VAL A 35 2.71 4.41 -6.58
N THR A 36 2.18 4.15 -5.38
CA THR A 36 2.64 3.01 -4.58
C THR A 36 1.49 2.02 -4.49
N THR A 37 1.70 0.84 -5.05
CA THR A 37 0.77 -0.31 -4.95
C THR A 37 0.82 -0.85 -3.54
N VAL A 38 -0.30 -0.81 -2.82
CA VAL A 38 -0.39 -1.43 -1.50
C VAL A 38 -0.48 -2.94 -1.75
N PRO A 39 0.49 -3.76 -1.30
CA PRO A 39 0.31 -5.21 -1.39
C PRO A 39 -0.95 -5.57 -0.59
N PRO A 40 -1.87 -6.39 -1.13
CA PRO A 40 -3.01 -6.85 -0.37
C PRO A 40 -2.53 -7.48 0.95
N PRO A 41 -3.26 -7.30 2.07
CA PRO A 41 -2.90 -7.94 3.33
C PRO A 41 -2.69 -9.42 3.05
N ALA A 42 -1.50 -9.92 3.35
CA ALA A 42 -0.96 -11.18 2.86
C ALA A 42 -1.71 -12.41 3.41
N SER A 43 -2.93 -12.63 2.94
CA SER A 43 -3.69 -13.87 3.09
C SER A 43 -3.97 -14.53 1.73
N SER A 44 -3.43 -14.00 0.63
CA SER A 44 -3.58 -14.59 -0.72
C SER A 44 -2.39 -14.41 -1.66
N VAL A 45 -1.20 -14.01 -1.17
CA VAL A 45 0.05 -14.29 -1.92
C VAL A 45 0.49 -15.68 -1.48
N LEU A 46 -0.06 -16.67 -2.17
CA LEU A 46 0.12 -18.09 -1.95
C LEU A 46 1.59 -18.51 -1.78
N CYS A 47 1.71 -19.62 -1.07
CA CYS A 47 2.64 -20.74 -1.24
C CYS A 47 3.02 -21.07 -2.72
N VAL A 48 3.62 -20.15 -3.48
CA VAL A 48 4.35 -20.42 -4.74
C VAL A 48 5.36 -19.30 -4.97
N MET A 49 6.60 -19.45 -4.46
CA MET A 49 7.85 -19.15 -5.17
C MET A 49 9.05 -19.89 -4.53
N CYS A 50 8.83 -21.02 -3.84
CA CYS A 50 9.87 -22.02 -3.57
C CYS A 50 10.10 -22.95 -4.80
N HIS A 51 9.83 -22.49 -6.03
CA HIS A 51 9.98 -23.32 -7.24
C HIS A 51 10.53 -22.58 -8.46
N TYR A 52 11.23 -21.45 -8.26
CA TYR A 52 12.07 -20.83 -9.30
C TYR A 52 13.40 -20.28 -8.75
N TYR A 53 13.99 -21.00 -7.79
CA TYR A 53 15.43 -21.09 -7.61
C TYR A 53 15.75 -22.43 -6.96
#